data_AF-A0A1I2CSA1-F1
#
_entry.id   AF-A0A1I2CSA1-F1
#
_cell.length_a   1.000
_cell.length_b   1.000
_cell.length_c   1.000
_cell.angle_alpha   90.00
_cell.angle_beta   90.00
_cell.angle_gamma   90.00
#
_symmetry.space_group_name_H-M   'P 1'
#
loop_
_entity.id
_entity.type
_entity.pdbx_description
1 polymer ?
#
loop_
_entity_poly.entity_id
_entity_poly.type
_entity_poly.pdbx_seq_one_letter_code
_entity_poly.pdbx_strand_id
1 'polypeptide(L)'
;MIEFIPKIATKCLKLSLALTLAFLAGCSTEKTEQPQVTLNTAAVHSPAFTPTATGTNAAASTAPDLPEESSPVDMASGSNAAASHTPADTSSEEETKKESTVQDGIIVPARYMPYLKEQAPKATELFYAKEDLDLDGVDEVVIVAGTLGEDKDDTTVEVILLLRDYGDRIVQLGGNQANSLYRIQKIKLVHLQNMKQSVLYTAITNDGEMEGFNLYELKDNELNMLFGGDSASGSGVAVLEDQNKDGEYDTAIQMRGSYDVFYYPLSRIYSWRNHEFELVRVKMDLPDYPETVQQVIVEFLKLHYLDEGLSPELDKRLAELNRYDLSKEPDLLGDTWYEATSSQWLYDDDAITFHIQEDGDSAVAEALYTVDTVTSYGHTFLLKRVNDRWSITSISQQKKLK
;
A
#
# COMPACT_ATOMS: atom_id res chain seq x y z
N MET A 1 41.06 29.83 36.55
CA MET A 1 42.24 29.04 36.19
C MET A 1 41.74 27.64 35.90
N ILE A 2 41.58 27.29 34.61
CA ILE A 2 41.34 25.94 34.04
C ILE A 2 40.10 25.20 34.64
N GLU A 3 38.90 25.32 34.08
CA GLU A 3 38.35 24.61 32.88
C GLU A 3 38.27 23.08 32.98
N PHE A 4 37.06 22.52 32.82
CA PHE A 4 36.77 21.48 31.82
C PHE A 4 35.25 21.35 31.55
N ILE A 5 34.87 21.11 30.28
CA ILE A 5 33.50 20.90 29.77
C ILE A 5 33.56 19.73 28.76
N PRO A 6 32.54 18.85 28.68
CA PRO A 6 31.62 18.81 27.51
C PRO A 6 30.15 18.83 27.99
N LYS A 7 29.12 19.39 27.33
CA LYS A 7 28.82 19.68 25.91
C LYS A 7 28.77 18.47 24.98
N ILE A 8 27.74 17.64 25.17
CA ILE A 8 26.97 16.83 24.19
C ILE A 8 25.64 16.50 24.92
N ALA A 9 24.43 16.65 24.36
CA ALA A 9 23.99 17.43 23.20
C ALA A 9 22.58 18.01 23.45
N THR A 10 22.15 19.04 22.69
CA THR A 10 20.79 19.62 22.81
C THR A 10 20.35 20.29 21.50
N LYS A 11 20.18 19.47 20.45
CA LYS A 11 19.62 19.87 19.15
C LYS A 11 19.04 18.63 18.45
N CYS A 12 17.74 18.37 18.65
CA CYS A 12 16.85 17.65 17.73
C CYS A 12 15.43 17.53 18.34
N LEU A 13 14.75 18.67 18.60
CA LEU A 13 13.30 18.66 18.91
C LEU A 13 12.62 20.02 18.66
N LYS A 14 12.92 20.68 17.53
CA LYS A 14 12.19 21.86 17.01
C LYS A 14 12.15 21.90 15.48
N LEU A 15 11.93 20.75 14.85
CA LEU A 15 11.85 20.62 13.39
C LEU A 15 10.74 19.64 13.00
N SER A 16 9.48 20.09 13.13
CA SER A 16 8.29 19.35 12.68
C SER A 16 7.09 20.31 12.49
N LEU A 17 6.91 21.28 13.40
CA LEU A 17 5.74 22.18 13.39
C LEU A 17 6.02 23.62 12.88
N ALA A 18 6.98 23.80 11.95
CA ALA A 18 7.44 25.13 11.52
C ALA A 18 7.63 25.31 10.00
N LEU A 19 7.08 24.41 9.16
CA LEU A 19 7.22 24.49 7.69
C LEU A 19 5.89 24.73 6.94
N THR A 20 4.78 25.01 7.64
CA THR A 20 3.45 25.18 7.03
C THR A 20 2.82 26.56 7.26
N LEU A 21 3.54 27.50 7.91
CA LEU A 21 2.95 28.77 8.36
C LEU A 21 3.86 30.01 8.25
N ALA A 22 4.81 29.99 7.30
CA ALA A 22 5.81 31.05 7.12
C ALA A 22 5.96 31.54 5.66
N PHE A 23 4.86 31.70 4.91
CA PHE A 23 4.92 32.27 3.55
C PHE A 23 3.85 33.31 3.17
N LEU A 24 2.97 33.74 4.11
CA LEU A 24 1.96 34.78 3.84
C LEU A 24 1.87 35.82 4.97
N ALA A 25 2.92 36.62 5.17
CA ALA A 25 2.87 37.87 5.94
C ALA A 25 4.00 38.83 5.50
N GLY A 26 3.75 39.67 4.49
CA GLY A 26 4.75 40.61 3.95
C GLY A 26 4.11 41.74 3.13
N CYS A 27 3.83 42.86 3.79
CA CYS A 27 3.09 44.01 3.27
C CYS A 27 3.52 44.54 1.88
N SER A 28 2.52 44.92 1.07
CA SER A 28 2.57 46.20 0.36
C SER A 28 1.16 46.75 0.13
N THR A 29 1.00 48.06 0.31
CA THR A 29 -0.25 48.80 0.10
C THR A 29 -0.19 49.57 -1.21
N GLU A 30 -1.11 49.31 -2.15
CA GLU A 30 -1.61 50.35 -3.04
C GLU A 30 -2.98 50.01 -3.62
N LYS A 31 -3.81 51.04 -3.84
CA LYS A 31 -5.18 50.93 -4.33
C LYS A 31 -5.22 51.04 -5.86
N THR A 32 -5.83 50.06 -6.53
CA THR A 32 -6.57 50.30 -7.77
C THR A 32 -7.75 49.35 -7.87
N GLU A 33 -8.94 49.87 -8.19
CA GLU A 33 -10.15 49.08 -8.43
C GLU A 33 -10.14 48.50 -9.85
N GLN A 34 -10.44 47.20 -10.03
CA GLN A 34 -11.20 46.63 -11.16
C GLN A 34 -11.52 45.12 -10.94
N PRO A 35 -12.36 44.46 -11.77
CA PRO A 35 -13.44 43.61 -11.24
C PRO A 35 -13.06 42.16 -10.91
N GLN A 36 -13.89 41.55 -10.07
CA GLN A 36 -13.76 40.16 -9.64
C GLN A 36 -14.02 39.17 -10.79
N VAL A 37 -13.07 38.25 -10.98
CA VAL A 37 -13.30 36.95 -11.62
C VAL A 37 -13.14 35.89 -10.52
N THR A 38 -14.23 35.19 -10.19
CA THR A 38 -14.23 34.11 -9.20
C THR A 38 -13.58 32.85 -9.77
N LEU A 39 -12.37 32.54 -9.32
CA LEU A 39 -11.73 31.24 -9.50
C LEU A 39 -12.06 30.35 -8.30
N ASN A 40 -12.87 29.31 -8.53
CA ASN A 40 -13.05 28.24 -7.54
C ASN A 40 -11.81 27.35 -7.53
N THR A 41 -10.92 27.53 -6.56
CA THR A 41 -9.91 26.53 -6.21
C THR A 41 -10.53 25.48 -5.29
N ALA A 42 -10.92 24.34 -5.87
CA ALA A 42 -11.24 23.16 -5.09
C ALA A 42 -9.95 22.61 -4.47
N ALA A 43 -9.86 22.62 -3.13
CA ALA A 43 -8.76 21.97 -2.43
C ALA A 43 -9.02 20.46 -2.43
N VAL A 44 -8.14 19.69 -3.09
CA VAL A 44 -8.13 18.24 -2.97
C VAL A 44 -7.67 17.90 -1.54
N HIS A 45 -8.61 17.47 -0.71
CA HIS A 45 -8.30 16.83 0.57
C HIS A 45 -8.17 15.33 0.34
N SER A 46 -6.95 14.80 0.48
CA SER A 46 -6.75 13.37 0.71
C SER A 46 -7.47 13.00 2.02
N PRO A 47 -8.38 12.02 2.04
CA PRO A 47 -9.02 11.59 3.27
C PRO A 47 -7.98 10.91 4.18
N ALA A 48 -7.96 11.28 5.45
CA ALA A 48 -7.19 10.55 6.45
C ALA A 48 -7.84 9.17 6.67
N PHE A 49 -7.01 8.13 6.69
CA PHE A 49 -7.46 6.77 6.95
C PHE A 49 -7.75 6.61 8.46
N THR A 50 -9.03 6.60 8.83
CA THR A 50 -9.47 6.30 10.20
C THR A 50 -10.16 4.93 10.23
N PRO A 51 -9.54 3.88 10.78
CA PRO A 51 -10.17 2.57 10.91
C PRO A 51 -11.29 2.65 11.95
N THR A 52 -12.55 2.69 11.49
CA THR A 52 -13.72 2.69 12.39
C THR A 52 -14.20 1.26 12.60
N ALA A 53 -13.66 0.60 13.62
CA ALA A 53 -14.08 -0.75 14.00
C ALA A 53 -15.45 -0.73 14.71
N THR A 54 -16.53 -0.95 13.95
CA THR A 54 -17.85 -1.28 14.53
C THR A 54 -18.50 -2.43 13.75
N GLY A 55 -18.37 -3.65 14.27
CA GLY A 55 -19.12 -4.80 13.75
C GLY A 55 -20.47 -4.97 14.43
N THR A 56 -21.48 -5.44 13.69
CA THR A 56 -22.26 -6.63 14.10
C THR A 56 -23.17 -7.18 12.99
N ASN A 57 -23.03 -8.49 12.76
CA ASN A 57 -24.06 -9.44 12.33
C ASN A 57 -24.71 -9.35 10.92
N ALA A 58 -24.11 -10.14 10.03
CA ALA A 58 -24.72 -11.34 9.45
C ALA A 58 -26.01 -11.22 8.61
N ALA A 59 -25.83 -11.27 7.29
CA ALA A 59 -26.66 -12.09 6.41
C ALA A 59 -25.74 -13.06 5.63
N ALA A 60 -26.09 -14.34 5.57
CA ALA A 60 -25.26 -15.35 4.94
C ALA A 60 -25.25 -15.18 3.41
N SER A 61 -24.12 -14.72 2.86
CA SER A 61 -23.81 -14.83 1.44
C SER A 61 -22.95 -16.06 1.24
N THR A 62 -23.44 -17.04 0.48
CA THR A 62 -22.63 -18.19 0.04
C THR A 62 -21.64 -17.72 -1.02
N ALA A 63 -20.39 -17.51 -0.63
CA ALA A 63 -19.30 -17.35 -1.57
C ALA A 63 -19.17 -18.62 -2.45
N PRO A 64 -18.82 -18.49 -3.74
CA PRO A 64 -18.51 -19.64 -4.58
C PRO A 64 -17.22 -20.32 -4.11
N ASP A 65 -17.17 -21.65 -4.18
CA ASP A 65 -15.96 -22.43 -3.92
C ASP A 65 -14.83 -21.99 -4.87
N LEU A 66 -13.77 -21.42 -4.31
CA LEU A 66 -12.47 -21.36 -4.98
C LEU A 66 -11.82 -22.74 -4.88
N PRO A 67 -11.13 -23.22 -5.94
CA PRO A 67 -10.51 -24.54 -5.92
C PRO A 67 -9.43 -24.62 -4.83
N GLU A 68 -9.48 -25.69 -4.01
CA GLU A 68 -8.43 -25.98 -3.02
C GLU A 68 -7.09 -26.23 -3.73
N GLU A 69 -6.10 -25.37 -3.48
CA GLU A 69 -4.71 -25.64 -3.87
C GLU A 69 -4.17 -26.81 -3.04
N SER A 70 -3.61 -27.82 -3.73
CA SER A 70 -3.04 -29.00 -3.08
C SER A 70 -1.77 -28.66 -2.30
N SER A 71 -1.71 -29.12 -1.05
CA SER A 71 -0.61 -28.97 -0.10
C SER A 71 0.78 -29.37 -0.66
N PRO A 72 1.87 -28.76 -0.12
CA PRO A 72 3.22 -28.93 -0.65
C PRO A 72 3.81 -30.33 -0.44
N VAL A 73 4.76 -30.69 -1.30
CA VAL A 73 5.50 -31.96 -1.26
C VAL A 73 6.60 -31.94 -0.19
N ASP A 74 6.66 -32.98 0.63
CA ASP A 74 7.72 -33.20 1.63
C ASP A 74 9.12 -33.23 1.01
N MET A 75 9.99 -32.31 1.44
CA MET A 75 11.42 -32.31 1.12
C MET A 75 12.23 -32.94 2.28
N ALA A 76 12.30 -34.27 2.29
CA ALA A 76 13.13 -35.03 3.23
C ALA A 76 14.53 -35.36 2.67
N SER A 77 15.55 -35.14 3.48
CA SER A 77 16.98 -35.34 3.16
C SER A 77 17.36 -36.79 2.81
N GLY A 78 18.15 -36.98 1.75
CA GLY A 78 18.79 -38.25 1.40
C GLY A 78 19.97 -38.07 0.44
N SER A 79 21.15 -38.59 0.78
CA SER A 79 22.41 -38.30 0.08
C SER A 79 22.90 -39.41 -0.88
N ASN A 80 23.73 -38.96 -1.82
CA ASN A 80 24.78 -39.68 -2.58
C ASN A 80 24.49 -40.39 -3.94
N ALA A 81 25.47 -40.14 -4.82
CA ALA A 81 26.01 -41.00 -5.89
C ALA A 81 25.32 -41.04 -7.29
N ALA A 82 25.73 -40.08 -8.13
CA ALA A 82 26.26 -40.26 -9.48
C ALA A 82 25.70 -41.35 -10.42
N ALA A 83 24.99 -40.92 -11.47
CA ALA A 83 25.18 -41.44 -12.84
C ALA A 83 24.77 -40.38 -13.87
N SER A 84 25.50 -40.28 -14.98
CA SER A 84 25.16 -39.43 -16.13
C SER A 84 24.11 -40.10 -17.01
N HIS A 85 23.12 -39.36 -17.53
CA HIS A 85 22.61 -39.53 -18.90
C HIS A 85 21.78 -38.32 -19.37
N THR A 86 22.19 -37.73 -20.49
CA THR A 86 21.35 -36.87 -21.35
C THR A 86 20.47 -37.78 -22.23
N PRO A 87 19.20 -37.43 -22.50
CA PRO A 87 18.90 -37.01 -23.88
C PRO A 87 17.80 -35.94 -24.04
N ALA A 88 17.92 -35.20 -25.15
CA ALA A 88 16.85 -34.73 -26.05
C ALA A 88 15.61 -33.98 -25.48
N ASP A 89 15.64 -32.65 -25.63
CA ASP A 89 14.94 -31.96 -26.73
C ASP A 89 13.48 -32.39 -27.02
N THR A 90 12.53 -31.56 -26.58
CA THR A 90 11.21 -31.42 -27.21
C THR A 90 10.72 -30.00 -26.99
N SER A 91 10.76 -29.19 -28.05
CA SER A 91 10.19 -27.84 -28.09
C SER A 91 8.67 -27.89 -28.12
N SER A 92 8.01 -27.20 -27.18
CA SER A 92 6.61 -26.78 -27.32
C SER A 92 6.56 -25.25 -27.33
N GLU A 93 6.30 -24.68 -28.50
CA GLU A 93 6.11 -23.25 -28.68
C GLU A 93 4.75 -22.84 -28.07
N GLU A 94 4.77 -22.23 -26.89
CA GLU A 94 3.61 -21.53 -26.35
C GLU A 94 3.59 -20.11 -26.93
N GLU A 95 2.58 -19.80 -27.75
CA GLU A 95 2.39 -18.47 -28.35
C GLU A 95 2.07 -17.45 -27.24
N THR A 96 3.13 -16.82 -26.73
CA THR A 96 3.01 -15.70 -25.79
C THR A 96 2.40 -14.52 -26.53
N LYS A 97 1.11 -14.30 -26.30
CA LYS A 97 0.33 -13.13 -26.75
C LYS A 97 1.13 -11.87 -26.38
N LYS A 98 1.69 -11.18 -27.38
CA LYS A 98 2.66 -10.09 -27.16
C LYS A 98 2.07 -8.99 -26.27
N GLU A 99 2.49 -8.95 -25.01
CA GLU A 99 2.32 -7.78 -24.17
C GLU A 99 3.01 -6.58 -24.85
N SER A 100 2.26 -5.49 -25.04
CA SER A 100 2.84 -4.23 -25.46
C SER A 100 3.62 -3.62 -24.27
N THR A 101 4.91 -3.92 -24.20
CA THR A 101 5.88 -3.08 -23.49
C THR A 101 6.25 -1.89 -24.38
N VAL A 102 6.80 -0.81 -23.80
CA VAL A 102 7.29 0.38 -24.51
C VAL A 102 8.00 -0.04 -25.81
N GLN A 103 7.47 0.41 -26.96
CA GLN A 103 7.89 -0.05 -28.29
C GLN A 103 8.75 1.01 -28.98
N ASP A 104 9.90 0.59 -29.52
CA ASP A 104 10.60 1.39 -30.51
C ASP A 104 9.72 1.57 -31.76
N GLY A 105 9.60 2.81 -32.24
CA GLY A 105 8.87 3.13 -33.46
C GLY A 105 7.37 3.36 -33.29
N ILE A 106 6.92 3.82 -32.12
CA ILE A 106 5.54 4.31 -31.93
C ILE A 106 5.26 5.50 -32.87
N ILE A 107 4.19 5.39 -33.67
CA ILE A 107 3.78 6.43 -34.62
C ILE A 107 2.48 7.08 -34.11
N VAL A 108 2.62 8.21 -33.42
CA VAL A 108 1.48 9.08 -33.11
C VAL A 108 1.04 9.80 -34.40
N PRO A 109 -0.24 9.71 -34.82
CA PRO A 109 -0.72 10.40 -36.02
C PRO A 109 -0.53 11.93 -35.94
N ALA A 110 -0.07 12.51 -37.05
CA ALA A 110 0.35 13.92 -37.14
C ALA A 110 -0.67 14.96 -36.62
N ARG A 111 -1.97 14.63 -36.62
CA ARG A 111 -3.04 15.51 -36.13
C ARG A 111 -3.06 15.70 -34.61
N TYR A 112 -2.48 14.79 -33.82
CA TYR A 112 -2.39 14.90 -32.36
C TYR A 112 -1.06 15.54 -31.90
N MET A 113 -0.05 15.57 -32.78
CA MET A 113 1.27 16.11 -32.49
C MET A 113 1.30 17.57 -31.97
N PRO A 114 0.40 18.49 -32.36
CA PRO A 114 0.36 19.83 -31.77
C PRO A 114 0.15 19.81 -30.25
N TYR A 115 -0.81 19.01 -29.76
CA TYR A 115 -1.10 18.86 -28.33
C TYR A 115 0.11 18.31 -27.57
N LEU A 116 0.79 17.32 -28.14
CA LEU A 116 2.00 16.76 -27.55
C LEU A 116 3.16 17.77 -27.51
N LYS A 117 3.44 18.46 -28.61
CA LYS A 117 4.59 19.38 -28.68
C LYS A 117 4.33 20.72 -27.99
N GLU A 118 3.09 21.06 -27.66
CA GLU A 118 2.76 22.16 -26.75
C GLU A 118 3.21 21.88 -25.30
N GLN A 119 2.97 20.67 -24.80
CA GLN A 119 3.31 20.30 -23.41
C GLN A 119 4.73 19.73 -23.25
N ALA A 120 5.18 18.91 -24.21
CA ALA A 120 6.45 18.19 -24.15
C ALA A 120 7.19 18.24 -25.52
N PRO A 121 7.69 19.42 -25.96
CA PRO A 121 8.25 19.62 -27.29
C PRO A 121 9.47 18.75 -27.62
N LYS A 122 10.18 18.25 -26.60
CA LYS A 122 11.41 17.44 -26.74
C LYS A 122 11.23 15.97 -26.39
N ALA A 123 10.09 15.60 -25.83
CA ALA A 123 9.83 14.24 -25.40
C ALA A 123 9.67 13.29 -26.59
N THR A 124 10.14 12.06 -26.41
CA THR A 124 9.94 10.91 -27.28
C THR A 124 8.61 10.25 -26.94
N GLU A 125 7.87 9.81 -27.96
CA GLU A 125 6.59 9.12 -27.83
C GLU A 125 6.80 7.71 -27.25
N LEU A 126 6.21 7.42 -26.08
CA LEU A 126 6.42 6.19 -25.28
C LEU A 126 5.22 5.23 -25.33
N PHE A 127 4.01 5.73 -25.59
CA PHE A 127 2.78 4.94 -25.78
C PHE A 127 1.77 5.72 -26.62
N TYR A 128 1.02 5.00 -27.44
CA TYR A 128 -0.13 5.51 -28.20
C TYR A 128 -1.23 4.45 -28.21
N ALA A 129 -2.44 4.83 -27.83
CA ALA A 129 -3.65 4.05 -28.04
C ALA A 129 -4.80 4.95 -28.52
N LYS A 130 -5.76 4.33 -29.22
CA LYS A 130 -6.99 5.00 -29.65
C LYS A 130 -8.16 4.01 -29.54
N GLU A 131 -9.12 4.32 -28.67
CA GLU A 131 -10.25 3.44 -28.27
C GLU A 131 -11.35 4.28 -27.61
N ASP A 132 -12.61 3.87 -27.72
CA ASP A 132 -13.76 4.46 -26.99
C ASP A 132 -13.74 3.97 -25.53
N LEU A 133 -13.24 4.81 -24.60
CA LEU A 133 -12.93 4.41 -23.22
C LEU A 133 -14.09 4.61 -22.24
N ASP A 134 -15.09 5.46 -22.57
CA ASP A 134 -16.30 5.63 -21.76
C ASP A 134 -17.59 5.12 -22.45
N LEU A 135 -17.47 4.52 -23.65
CA LEU A 135 -18.54 3.92 -24.44
C LEU A 135 -19.59 4.92 -24.94
N ASP A 136 -19.20 6.19 -25.13
CA ASP A 136 -20.07 7.24 -25.70
C ASP A 136 -20.16 7.20 -27.24
N GLY A 137 -19.33 6.38 -27.89
CA GLY A 137 -19.25 6.24 -29.35
C GLY A 137 -18.24 7.18 -30.03
N VAL A 138 -17.41 7.89 -29.26
CA VAL A 138 -16.31 8.73 -29.74
C VAL A 138 -15.00 8.19 -29.17
N ASP A 139 -14.02 7.94 -30.04
CA ASP A 139 -12.74 7.43 -29.58
C ASP A 139 -11.96 8.46 -28.73
N GLU A 140 -11.41 8.01 -27.61
CA GLU A 140 -10.28 8.65 -26.95
C GLU A 140 -8.95 8.28 -27.60
N VAL A 141 -7.96 9.12 -27.37
CA VAL A 141 -6.56 8.93 -27.72
C VAL A 141 -5.72 9.15 -26.48
N VAL A 142 -5.00 8.12 -26.06
CA VAL A 142 -4.00 8.19 -24.99
C VAL A 142 -2.62 8.34 -25.64
N ILE A 143 -1.91 9.41 -25.32
CA ILE A 143 -0.54 9.66 -25.79
C ILE A 143 0.35 9.85 -24.58
N VAL A 144 1.39 9.05 -24.50
CA VAL A 144 2.42 9.17 -23.47
C VAL A 144 3.72 9.59 -24.13
N ALA A 145 4.44 10.51 -23.53
CA ALA A 145 5.80 10.83 -23.94
C ALA A 145 6.69 11.15 -22.74
N GLY A 146 7.99 11.04 -22.96
CA GLY A 146 9.00 11.47 -22.01
C GLY A 146 10.40 11.18 -22.53
N THR A 147 11.30 10.82 -21.62
CA THR A 147 12.67 10.47 -21.95
C THR A 147 12.83 8.95 -21.88
N LEU A 148 13.24 8.35 -23.00
CA LEU A 148 13.67 6.95 -23.05
C LEU A 148 15.10 6.86 -22.49
N GLY A 149 15.33 5.96 -21.53
CA GLY A 149 16.66 5.69 -20.98
C GLY A 149 17.49 4.75 -21.85
N GLU A 150 18.68 4.38 -21.37
CA GLU A 150 19.48 3.33 -22.05
C GLU A 150 18.86 1.94 -21.82
N ASP A 151 18.38 1.69 -20.60
CA ASP A 151 17.53 0.54 -20.26
C ASP A 151 16.05 0.95 -20.16
N LYS A 152 15.13 -0.03 -20.26
CA LYS A 152 13.68 0.24 -20.20
C LYS A 152 13.24 0.83 -18.87
N ASP A 153 13.92 0.47 -17.78
CA ASP A 153 13.54 0.84 -16.41
C ASP A 153 13.97 2.28 -16.04
N ASP A 154 14.88 2.86 -16.84
CA ASP A 154 15.29 4.27 -16.85
C ASP A 154 14.29 5.18 -17.59
N THR A 155 13.26 4.61 -18.25
CA THR A 155 12.24 5.39 -18.95
C THR A 155 11.50 6.30 -17.96
N THR A 156 11.47 7.60 -18.27
CA THR A 156 10.77 8.61 -17.47
C THR A 156 9.62 9.18 -18.27
N VAL A 157 8.38 8.93 -17.84
CA VAL A 157 7.18 9.56 -18.39
C VAL A 157 7.12 11.03 -17.93
N GLU A 158 7.06 11.96 -18.89
CA GLU A 158 6.95 13.41 -18.63
C GLU A 158 5.52 13.91 -18.85
N VAL A 159 4.80 13.30 -19.79
CA VAL A 159 3.42 13.67 -20.14
C VAL A 159 2.56 12.45 -20.43
N ILE A 160 1.34 12.48 -19.91
CA ILE A 160 0.22 11.62 -20.31
C ILE A 160 -0.90 12.55 -20.77
N LEU A 161 -1.23 12.51 -22.05
CA LEU A 161 -2.35 13.21 -22.66
C LEU A 161 -3.51 12.26 -22.87
N LEU A 162 -4.70 12.72 -22.51
CA LEU A 162 -5.96 12.15 -22.91
C LEU A 162 -6.68 13.13 -23.83
N LEU A 163 -7.08 12.71 -25.03
CA LEU A 163 -7.77 13.52 -26.02
C LEU A 163 -9.03 12.79 -26.49
N ARG A 164 -10.16 13.48 -26.69
CA ARG A 164 -11.34 12.95 -27.38
C ARG A 164 -11.36 13.39 -28.85
N ASP A 165 -11.53 12.44 -29.76
CA ASP A 165 -11.46 12.67 -31.21
C ASP A 165 -12.83 12.54 -31.90
N TYR A 166 -13.53 13.67 -32.02
CA TYR A 166 -14.80 13.76 -32.75
C TYR A 166 -14.63 13.77 -34.29
N GLY A 167 -13.44 13.46 -34.81
CA GLY A 167 -13.12 13.44 -36.24
C GLY A 167 -12.81 14.82 -36.83
N ASP A 168 -13.71 15.80 -36.69
CA ASP A 168 -13.49 17.18 -37.18
C ASP A 168 -12.77 18.08 -36.16
N ARG A 169 -12.91 17.77 -34.87
CA ARG A 169 -12.30 18.46 -33.73
C ARG A 169 -11.66 17.46 -32.75
N ILE A 170 -10.60 17.89 -32.09
CA ILE A 170 -9.96 17.16 -30.98
C ILE A 170 -10.08 18.03 -29.73
N VAL A 171 -10.49 17.43 -28.62
CA VAL A 171 -10.61 18.09 -27.31
C VAL A 171 -9.68 17.39 -26.33
N GLN A 172 -8.82 18.14 -25.62
CA GLN A 172 -8.04 17.56 -24.53
C GLN A 172 -8.92 17.36 -23.30
N LEU A 173 -8.87 16.18 -22.70
CA LEU A 173 -9.56 15.83 -21.46
C LEU A 173 -8.58 16.01 -20.29
N GLY A 174 -8.90 16.94 -19.38
CA GLY A 174 -8.07 17.23 -18.20
C GLY A 174 -6.68 17.82 -18.51
N GLY A 175 -5.82 17.79 -17.50
CA GLY A 175 -4.41 18.20 -17.58
C GLY A 175 -3.45 17.04 -17.90
N ASN A 176 -2.15 17.31 -17.75
CA ASN A 176 -1.12 16.26 -17.81
C ASN A 176 -1.29 15.28 -16.64
N GLN A 177 -1.49 13.99 -16.94
CA GLN A 177 -1.72 12.94 -15.94
C GLN A 177 -0.42 12.24 -15.46
N ALA A 178 0.75 12.68 -15.92
CA ALA A 178 2.05 12.14 -15.48
C ALA A 178 2.45 12.54 -14.05
N ASN A 179 1.71 13.44 -13.40
CA ASN A 179 2.01 13.94 -12.07
C ASN A 179 1.62 12.94 -10.96
N SER A 180 2.47 11.94 -10.77
CA SER A 180 2.37 10.89 -9.75
C SER A 180 3.42 11.10 -8.64
N LEU A 181 3.14 10.60 -7.43
CA LEU A 181 4.13 10.54 -6.33
C LEU A 181 5.31 9.61 -6.65
N TYR A 182 5.11 8.69 -7.60
CA TYR A 182 6.05 7.65 -8.02
C TYR A 182 6.27 7.71 -9.54
N ARG A 183 7.49 7.39 -10.00
CA ARG A 183 7.80 7.39 -11.45
C ARG A 183 6.95 6.34 -12.15
N ILE A 184 6.30 6.74 -13.24
CA ILE A 184 5.57 5.81 -14.11
C ILE A 184 6.55 5.20 -15.12
N GLN A 185 6.68 3.88 -15.15
CA GLN A 185 7.60 3.14 -16.02
C GLN A 185 6.93 2.54 -17.27
N LYS A 186 5.71 2.01 -17.12
CA LYS A 186 4.96 1.32 -18.19
C LYS A 186 3.52 1.80 -18.17
N ILE A 187 2.95 2.01 -19.36
CA ILE A 187 1.54 2.36 -19.55
C ILE A 187 0.95 1.41 -20.58
N LYS A 188 -0.25 0.92 -20.31
CA LYS A 188 -1.05 0.10 -21.24
C LYS A 188 -2.54 0.32 -20.99
N LEU A 189 -3.36 0.05 -22.01
CA LEU A 189 -4.78 -0.24 -21.79
C LEU A 189 -4.92 -1.70 -21.38
N VAL A 190 -5.84 -1.99 -20.46
CA VAL A 190 -6.16 -3.35 -20.00
C VAL A 190 -7.67 -3.52 -19.83
N HIS A 191 -8.18 -4.74 -19.98
CA HIS A 191 -9.55 -5.08 -19.61
C HIS A 191 -9.58 -5.65 -18.20
N LEU A 192 -10.57 -5.23 -17.39
CA LEU A 192 -10.89 -5.87 -16.11
C LEU A 192 -12.11 -6.77 -16.30
N GLN A 193 -12.22 -7.83 -15.48
CA GLN A 193 -13.25 -8.85 -15.67
C GLN A 193 -14.67 -8.26 -15.70
N ASN A 194 -15.44 -8.59 -16.73
CA ASN A 194 -16.80 -8.10 -17.00
C ASN A 194 -16.91 -6.58 -17.32
N MET A 195 -15.81 -5.84 -17.43
CA MET A 195 -15.84 -4.47 -17.98
C MET A 195 -15.84 -4.53 -19.51
N LYS A 196 -16.67 -3.71 -20.15
CA LYS A 196 -16.71 -3.62 -21.63
C LYS A 196 -15.63 -2.72 -22.19
N GLN A 197 -15.34 -1.66 -21.46
CA GLN A 197 -14.32 -0.66 -21.77
C GLN A 197 -12.95 -1.09 -21.23
N SER A 198 -11.88 -0.70 -21.92
CA SER A 198 -10.54 -0.74 -21.37
C SER A 198 -10.36 0.31 -20.27
N VAL A 199 -9.47 0.03 -19.32
CA VAL A 199 -9.00 0.99 -18.31
C VAL A 199 -7.52 1.30 -18.53
N LEU A 200 -7.10 2.49 -18.13
CA LEU A 200 -5.70 2.91 -18.20
C LEU A 200 -4.91 2.31 -17.02
N TYR A 201 -3.95 1.46 -17.32
CA TYR A 201 -2.99 0.93 -16.36
C TYR A 201 -1.68 1.71 -16.44
N THR A 202 -1.14 2.10 -15.28
CA THR A 202 0.18 2.71 -15.14
C THR A 202 1.00 1.92 -14.11
N ALA A 203 2.12 1.30 -14.51
CA ALA A 203 3.09 0.73 -13.57
C ALA A 203 3.96 1.84 -12.98
N ILE A 204 4.21 1.78 -11.68
CA ILE A 204 4.88 2.82 -10.90
C ILE A 204 5.99 2.26 -10.01
N THR A 205 7.02 3.07 -9.76
CA THR A 205 8.13 2.75 -8.87
C THR A 205 8.68 3.98 -8.15
N ASN A 206 9.42 3.76 -7.06
CA ASN A 206 10.35 4.73 -6.48
C ASN A 206 11.83 4.42 -6.80
N ASP A 207 12.07 3.47 -7.71
CA ASP A 207 13.36 2.85 -8.05
C ASP A 207 14.25 2.47 -6.85
N GLY A 208 13.56 2.07 -5.78
CA GLY A 208 14.07 1.26 -4.68
C GLY A 208 13.22 0.01 -4.52
N GLU A 209 12.68 -0.20 -3.32
CA GLU A 209 11.93 -1.42 -2.95
C GLU A 209 10.42 -1.35 -3.26
N MET A 210 9.94 -0.31 -3.94
CA MET A 210 8.52 -0.17 -4.29
C MET A 210 8.28 -0.31 -5.78
N GLU A 211 7.43 -1.28 -6.11
CA GLU A 211 6.85 -1.47 -7.44
C GLU A 211 5.34 -1.61 -7.28
N GLY A 212 4.56 -1.06 -8.20
CA GLY A 212 3.11 -1.17 -8.14
C GLY A 212 2.45 -0.70 -9.41
N PHE A 213 1.14 -0.46 -9.32
CA PHE A 213 0.37 0.05 -10.44
C PHE A 213 -0.83 0.85 -9.96
N ASN A 214 -1.32 1.75 -10.82
CA ASN A 214 -2.63 2.37 -10.66
C ASN A 214 -3.52 2.02 -11.86
N LEU A 215 -4.82 1.92 -11.61
CA LEU A 215 -5.86 1.73 -12.62
C LEU A 215 -6.79 2.93 -12.65
N TYR A 216 -7.07 3.44 -13.86
CA TYR A 216 -7.98 4.56 -14.07
C TYR A 216 -9.06 4.23 -15.11
N GLU A 217 -10.32 4.44 -14.75
CA GLU A 217 -11.45 4.48 -15.68
C GLU A 217 -11.62 5.91 -16.22
N LEU A 218 -11.94 6.08 -17.50
CA LEU A 218 -12.47 7.35 -17.99
C LEU A 218 -13.96 7.44 -17.69
N LYS A 219 -14.36 8.47 -16.97
CA LYS A 219 -15.77 8.71 -16.65
C LYS A 219 -16.04 10.20 -16.49
N ASP A 220 -17.16 10.66 -17.05
CA ASP A 220 -17.57 12.07 -17.02
C ASP A 220 -16.49 13.04 -17.59
N ASN A 221 -15.65 12.56 -18.52
CA ASN A 221 -14.47 13.23 -19.10
C ASN A 221 -13.23 13.35 -18.18
N GLU A 222 -13.19 12.65 -17.04
CA GLU A 222 -12.07 12.65 -16.10
C GLU A 222 -11.55 11.22 -15.83
N LEU A 223 -10.24 11.08 -15.62
CA LEU A 223 -9.66 9.80 -15.17
C LEU A 223 -9.94 9.62 -13.68
N ASN A 224 -10.75 8.61 -13.36
CA ASN A 224 -11.12 8.24 -12.01
C ASN A 224 -10.31 7.01 -11.60
N MET A 225 -9.59 7.08 -10.48
CA MET A 225 -8.79 5.95 -9.98
C MET A 225 -9.72 4.83 -9.47
N LEU A 226 -9.62 3.64 -10.07
CA LEU A 226 -10.29 2.41 -9.61
C LEU A 226 -9.50 1.70 -8.52
N PHE A 227 -8.17 1.72 -8.62
CA PHE A 227 -7.28 1.05 -7.67
C PHE A 227 -5.91 1.73 -7.63
N GLY A 228 -5.37 1.91 -6.42
CA GLY A 228 -3.99 2.27 -6.15
C GLY A 228 -3.25 1.08 -5.55
N GLY A 229 -2.24 0.57 -6.26
CA GLY A 229 -1.36 -0.50 -5.82
C GLY A 229 -0.11 -0.01 -5.08
N ASP A 230 0.08 1.31 -4.97
CA ASP A 230 1.26 1.92 -4.37
C ASP A 230 1.41 1.61 -2.88
N SER A 231 2.63 1.80 -2.37
CA SER A 231 2.94 1.66 -0.95
C SER A 231 3.39 3.00 -0.39
N ALA A 232 2.59 3.61 0.49
CA ALA A 232 2.90 4.89 1.12
C ALA A 232 4.20 4.87 1.96
N SER A 233 4.68 3.68 2.36
CA SER A 233 5.99 3.50 3.02
C SER A 233 7.19 3.61 2.07
N GLY A 234 6.97 3.55 0.75
CA GLY A 234 8.03 3.45 -0.24
C GLY A 234 8.71 2.08 -0.29
N SER A 235 8.06 1.01 0.20
CA SER A 235 8.54 -0.38 0.06
C SER A 235 7.36 -1.35 -0.09
N GLY A 236 7.55 -2.42 -0.88
CA GLY A 236 6.54 -3.42 -1.19
C GLY A 236 6.11 -3.43 -2.65
N VAL A 237 5.56 -4.56 -3.10
CA VAL A 237 5.21 -4.81 -4.51
C VAL A 237 3.69 -4.89 -4.67
N ALA A 238 3.14 -4.44 -5.80
CA ALA A 238 1.77 -4.77 -6.18
C ALA A 238 1.67 -5.27 -7.63
N VAL A 239 0.93 -6.35 -7.82
CA VAL A 239 0.71 -7.01 -9.12
C VAL A 239 -0.77 -7.08 -9.46
N LEU A 240 -1.06 -7.01 -10.76
CA LEU A 240 -2.40 -7.18 -11.34
C LEU A 240 -2.37 -8.49 -12.13
N GLU A 241 -3.26 -9.41 -11.79
CA GLU A 241 -3.29 -10.78 -12.30
C GLU A 241 -4.63 -11.12 -12.98
N ASP A 242 -4.53 -11.88 -14.06
CA ASP A 242 -5.62 -12.60 -14.70
C ASP A 242 -5.53 -14.03 -14.16
N GLN A 243 -6.23 -14.28 -13.05
CA GLN A 243 -6.10 -15.53 -12.29
C GLN A 243 -6.70 -16.71 -13.06
N ASN A 244 -7.76 -16.47 -13.83
CA ASN A 244 -8.49 -17.51 -14.56
C ASN A 244 -7.97 -17.76 -16.00
N LYS A 245 -7.16 -16.84 -16.54
CA LYS A 245 -6.47 -16.87 -17.85
C LYS A 245 -7.39 -16.67 -19.07
N ASP A 246 -8.47 -15.89 -18.94
CA ASP A 246 -9.35 -15.54 -20.06
C ASP A 246 -8.88 -14.30 -20.85
N GLY A 247 -7.94 -13.53 -20.31
CA GLY A 247 -7.40 -12.30 -20.89
C GLY A 247 -7.94 -11.00 -20.26
N GLU A 248 -8.84 -11.09 -19.28
CA GLU A 248 -9.31 -9.98 -18.45
C GLU A 248 -8.69 -10.07 -17.04
N TYR A 249 -8.24 -8.95 -16.47
CA TYR A 249 -7.67 -8.96 -15.12
C TYR A 249 -8.78 -9.04 -14.06
N ASP A 250 -8.67 -9.99 -13.13
CA ASP A 250 -9.69 -10.27 -12.10
C ASP A 250 -9.17 -10.13 -10.66
N THR A 251 -7.84 -9.98 -10.49
CA THR A 251 -7.18 -10.08 -9.19
C THR A 251 -6.08 -9.03 -9.04
N ALA A 252 -5.99 -8.41 -7.86
CA ALA A 252 -4.86 -7.56 -7.49
C ALA A 252 -4.23 -8.08 -6.19
N ILE A 253 -2.89 -8.11 -6.13
CA ILE A 253 -2.16 -8.57 -4.94
C ILE A 253 -1.19 -7.48 -4.51
N GLN A 254 -1.30 -7.02 -3.27
CA GLN A 254 -0.33 -6.12 -2.63
C GLN A 254 0.51 -6.91 -1.63
N MET A 255 1.82 -6.97 -1.85
CA MET A 255 2.81 -7.55 -0.94
C MET A 255 3.49 -6.42 -0.16
N ARG A 256 3.55 -6.54 1.17
CA ARG A 256 4.17 -5.57 2.08
C ARG A 256 5.08 -6.32 3.05
N GLY A 257 6.12 -5.64 3.50
CA GLY A 257 7.11 -6.17 4.44
C GLY A 257 7.92 -5.09 5.14
N SER A 258 7.40 -3.86 5.18
CA SER A 258 8.03 -2.67 5.75
C SER A 258 7.49 -2.34 7.14
N TYR A 259 7.93 -1.21 7.71
CA TYR A 259 7.62 -0.82 9.09
C TYR A 259 6.12 -0.64 9.38
N ASP A 260 5.31 -0.31 8.38
CA ASP A 260 3.85 -0.14 8.43
C ASP A 260 3.11 -1.46 8.66
N VAL A 261 3.73 -2.59 8.30
CA VAL A 261 3.27 -3.95 8.64
C VAL A 261 4.18 -4.62 9.69
N PHE A 262 4.90 -3.82 10.48
CA PHE A 262 5.88 -4.26 11.48
C PHE A 262 6.93 -5.27 10.96
N TYR A 263 7.25 -5.21 9.66
CA TYR A 263 8.03 -6.19 8.87
C TYR A 263 7.54 -7.65 8.91
N TYR A 264 6.25 -7.90 9.19
CA TYR A 264 5.64 -9.17 8.81
C TYR A 264 5.47 -9.22 7.29
N PRO A 265 5.92 -10.28 6.60
CA PRO A 265 5.57 -10.50 5.21
C PRO A 265 4.05 -10.70 5.10
N LEU A 266 3.36 -9.74 4.45
CA LEU A 266 1.91 -9.65 4.38
C LEU A 266 1.49 -9.48 2.91
N SER A 267 0.60 -10.35 2.42
CA SER A 267 -0.03 -10.22 1.10
C SER A 267 -1.53 -9.98 1.24
N ARG A 268 -2.00 -8.80 0.82
CA ARG A 268 -3.43 -8.49 0.64
C ARG A 268 -3.86 -8.91 -0.76
N ILE A 269 -4.91 -9.72 -0.85
CA ILE A 269 -5.44 -10.26 -2.11
C ILE A 269 -6.84 -9.68 -2.32
N TYR A 270 -7.00 -8.97 -3.43
CA TYR A 270 -8.23 -8.31 -3.83
C TYR A 270 -8.82 -8.99 -5.07
N SER A 271 -10.15 -9.15 -5.11
CA SER A 271 -10.88 -9.69 -6.25
C SER A 271 -11.73 -8.60 -6.88
N TRP A 272 -11.67 -8.48 -8.21
CA TRP A 272 -12.48 -7.53 -8.97
C TRP A 272 -13.95 -7.95 -8.98
N ARG A 273 -14.80 -7.16 -8.32
CA ARG A 273 -16.23 -7.44 -8.11
C ARG A 273 -16.98 -6.13 -8.04
N ASN A 274 -18.22 -6.09 -8.54
CA ASN A 274 -19.11 -4.93 -8.38
C ASN A 274 -18.52 -3.56 -8.83
N HIS A 275 -17.55 -3.56 -9.76
CA HIS A 275 -16.79 -2.38 -10.22
C HIS A 275 -15.74 -1.84 -9.23
N GLU A 276 -15.28 -2.66 -8.28
CA GLU A 276 -14.20 -2.35 -7.36
C GLU A 276 -13.30 -3.58 -7.06
N PHE A 277 -12.14 -3.34 -6.46
CA PHE A 277 -11.27 -4.41 -5.95
C PHE A 277 -11.60 -4.66 -4.46
N GLU A 278 -12.45 -5.66 -4.21
CA GLU A 278 -12.82 -6.07 -2.85
C GLU A 278 -11.66 -6.86 -2.21
N LEU A 279 -11.21 -6.48 -1.01
CA LEU A 279 -10.25 -7.27 -0.23
C LEU A 279 -10.92 -8.59 0.20
N VAL A 280 -10.42 -9.72 -0.28
CA VAL A 280 -11.01 -11.05 -0.03
C VAL A 280 -10.17 -11.95 0.87
N ARG A 281 -8.87 -11.68 1.00
CA ARG A 281 -7.96 -12.46 1.85
C ARG A 281 -6.71 -11.66 2.21
N VAL A 282 -6.25 -11.85 3.44
CA VAL A 282 -4.89 -11.50 3.86
C VAL A 282 -4.12 -12.79 4.10
N LYS A 283 -2.90 -12.89 3.57
CA LYS A 283 -1.93 -13.93 3.91
C LYS A 283 -0.81 -13.30 4.72
N MET A 284 -0.38 -13.93 5.81
CA MET A 284 0.74 -13.45 6.63
C MET A 284 1.72 -14.59 6.95
N ASP A 285 3.02 -14.33 6.78
CA ASP A 285 4.06 -15.21 7.31
C ASP A 285 4.35 -14.87 8.77
N LEU A 286 4.20 -15.85 9.66
CA LEU A 286 4.27 -15.68 11.10
C LEU A 286 5.48 -16.45 11.67
N PRO A 287 6.32 -15.82 12.50
CA PRO A 287 7.47 -16.48 13.12
C PRO A 287 7.03 -17.56 14.11
N ASP A 288 7.98 -18.31 14.67
CA ASP A 288 7.73 -19.22 15.79
C ASP A 288 7.00 -18.53 16.95
N TYR A 289 6.35 -19.33 17.80
CA TYR A 289 5.57 -18.80 18.92
C TYR A 289 6.49 -18.12 19.97
N PRO A 290 6.15 -16.92 20.47
CA PRO A 290 7.02 -16.15 21.35
C PRO A 290 7.29 -16.84 22.70
N GLU A 291 8.54 -16.86 23.14
CA GLU A 291 8.99 -17.63 24.31
C GLU A 291 8.81 -16.88 25.65
N THR A 292 8.89 -15.55 25.62
CA THR A 292 8.85 -14.69 26.82
C THR A 292 7.54 -13.91 26.93
N VAL A 293 7.16 -13.55 28.17
CA VAL A 293 5.99 -12.71 28.46
C VAL A 293 6.00 -11.39 27.66
N GLN A 294 7.16 -10.74 27.54
CA GLN A 294 7.30 -9.50 26.78
C GLN A 294 7.01 -9.70 25.28
N GLN A 295 7.61 -10.73 24.67
CA GLN A 295 7.40 -11.03 23.25
C GLN A 295 5.94 -11.38 22.96
N VAL A 296 5.26 -12.13 23.85
CA VAL A 296 3.84 -12.46 23.72
C VAL A 296 2.97 -11.20 23.68
N ILE A 297 3.23 -10.23 24.55
CA ILE A 297 2.47 -8.97 24.58
C ILE A 297 2.77 -8.12 23.33
N VAL A 298 4.04 -7.98 22.95
CA VAL A 298 4.43 -7.19 21.78
C VAL A 298 3.88 -7.78 20.49
N GLU A 299 3.97 -9.11 20.31
CA GLU A 299 3.41 -9.79 19.14
C GLU A 299 1.88 -9.70 19.10
N PHE A 300 1.21 -9.88 20.24
CA PHE A 300 -0.24 -9.69 20.33
C PHE A 300 -0.65 -8.27 19.91
N LEU A 301 0.03 -7.23 20.40
CA LEU A 301 -0.26 -5.85 20.03
C LEU A 301 -0.05 -5.62 18.53
N LYS A 302 1.10 -6.04 17.98
CA LYS A 302 1.38 -5.91 16.54
C LYS A 302 0.31 -6.59 15.68
N LEU A 303 0.01 -7.87 15.96
CA LEU A 303 -0.95 -8.64 15.16
C LEU A 303 -2.38 -8.14 15.33
N HIS A 304 -2.76 -7.62 16.51
CA HIS A 304 -4.06 -6.99 16.72
C HIS A 304 -4.26 -5.76 15.83
N TYR A 305 -3.21 -4.97 15.60
CA TYR A 305 -3.27 -3.81 14.71
C TYR A 305 -3.13 -4.14 13.21
N LEU A 306 -2.76 -5.39 12.87
CA LEU A 306 -2.77 -5.91 11.49
C LEU A 306 -4.00 -6.78 11.19
N ASP A 307 -4.91 -6.95 12.14
CA ASP A 307 -6.10 -7.78 11.97
C ASP A 307 -7.15 -7.09 11.08
N GLU A 308 -7.19 -7.52 9.83
CA GLU A 308 -8.21 -7.11 8.84
C GLU A 308 -9.39 -8.11 8.78
N GLY A 309 -9.46 -9.09 9.69
CA GLY A 309 -10.52 -10.11 9.78
C GLY A 309 -10.56 -11.11 8.62
N LEU A 310 -9.46 -11.24 7.88
CA LEU A 310 -9.37 -11.99 6.61
C LEU A 310 -8.12 -12.89 6.51
N SER A 311 -7.44 -13.19 7.63
CA SER A 311 -6.27 -14.07 7.70
C SER A 311 -6.47 -15.18 8.76
N PRO A 312 -6.83 -16.42 8.36
CA PRO A 312 -7.07 -17.52 9.30
C PRO A 312 -5.86 -17.90 10.16
N GLU A 313 -4.64 -17.70 9.65
CA GLU A 313 -3.40 -17.90 10.41
C GLU A 313 -3.16 -16.81 11.47
N LEU A 314 -3.51 -15.55 11.18
CA LEU A 314 -3.51 -14.46 12.14
C LEU A 314 -4.58 -14.67 13.22
N ASP A 315 -5.82 -14.99 12.82
CA ASP A 315 -6.94 -15.31 13.74
C ASP A 315 -6.51 -16.38 14.75
N LYS A 316 -5.90 -17.45 14.24
CA LYS A 316 -5.38 -18.56 15.06
C LYS A 316 -4.28 -18.09 16.01
N ARG A 317 -3.29 -17.31 15.52
CA ARG A 317 -2.19 -16.80 16.35
C ARG A 317 -2.71 -15.86 17.44
N LEU A 318 -3.64 -14.96 17.13
CA LEU A 318 -4.29 -14.09 18.12
C LEU A 318 -5.05 -14.90 19.18
N ALA A 319 -5.77 -15.96 18.80
CA ALA A 319 -6.46 -16.84 19.75
C ALA A 319 -5.51 -17.68 20.63
N GLU A 320 -4.30 -17.97 20.17
CA GLU A 320 -3.24 -18.59 20.99
C GLU A 320 -2.61 -17.56 21.95
N LEU A 321 -2.28 -16.36 21.45
CA LEU A 321 -1.65 -15.27 22.22
C LEU A 321 -2.58 -14.65 23.27
N ASN A 322 -3.88 -14.51 22.97
CA ASN A 322 -4.85 -13.81 23.81
C ASN A 322 -6.19 -14.56 23.94
N ARG A 323 -6.64 -14.69 25.20
CA ARG A 323 -7.92 -15.27 25.61
C ARG A 323 -8.84 -14.26 26.30
N TYR A 324 -8.39 -13.02 26.49
CA TYR A 324 -9.21 -11.94 26.98
C TYR A 324 -10.11 -11.42 25.86
N ASP A 325 -11.40 -11.33 26.17
CA ASP A 325 -12.45 -10.91 25.23
C ASP A 325 -12.50 -9.38 25.11
N LEU A 326 -11.74 -8.86 24.14
CA LEU A 326 -11.66 -7.42 23.83
C LEU A 326 -13.02 -6.80 23.45
N SER A 327 -14.02 -7.59 23.02
CA SER A 327 -15.33 -7.05 22.62
C SER A 327 -16.09 -6.37 23.79
N LYS A 328 -15.66 -6.64 25.03
CA LYS A 328 -16.17 -6.02 26.25
C LYS A 328 -15.61 -4.62 26.51
N GLU A 329 -14.43 -4.32 26.00
CA GLU A 329 -13.69 -3.07 26.23
C GLU A 329 -13.01 -2.64 24.90
N PRO A 330 -13.77 -2.23 23.87
CA PRO A 330 -13.23 -1.97 22.53
C PRO A 330 -12.19 -0.83 22.49
N ASP A 331 -12.32 0.16 23.37
CA ASP A 331 -11.37 1.29 23.47
C ASP A 331 -10.07 0.93 24.20
N LEU A 332 -9.92 -0.31 24.72
CA LEU A 332 -8.81 -0.70 25.58
C LEU A 332 -7.45 -0.55 24.89
N LEU A 333 -7.39 -0.85 23.58
CA LEU A 333 -6.17 -0.80 22.76
C LEU A 333 -6.26 0.27 21.66
N GLY A 334 -6.89 1.42 21.94
CA GLY A 334 -7.03 2.53 20.97
C GLY A 334 -5.71 3.22 20.57
N ASP A 335 -5.82 4.28 19.76
CA ASP A 335 -4.74 4.98 19.03
C ASP A 335 -3.42 5.17 19.79
N THR A 336 -3.46 5.48 21.09
CA THR A 336 -2.27 5.67 21.92
C THR A 336 -1.40 4.41 22.03
N TRP A 337 -2.01 3.22 22.02
CA TRP A 337 -1.27 1.95 22.04
C TRP A 337 -0.86 1.47 20.65
N TYR A 338 -1.54 1.90 19.59
CA TYR A 338 -1.04 1.81 18.23
C TYR A 338 0.23 2.65 18.06
N GLU A 339 0.22 3.90 18.54
CA GLU A 339 1.39 4.80 18.55
C GLU A 339 2.53 4.21 19.38
N ALA A 340 2.24 3.66 20.57
CA ALA A 340 3.21 2.98 21.42
C ALA A 340 3.88 1.78 20.72
N THR A 341 3.07 0.91 20.11
CA THR A 341 3.53 -0.32 19.42
C THR A 341 4.33 0.02 18.17
N SER A 342 3.89 1.02 17.41
CA SER A 342 4.62 1.57 16.26
C SER A 342 5.95 2.19 16.67
N SER A 343 5.97 2.98 17.75
CA SER A 343 7.18 3.66 18.22
C SER A 343 8.22 2.70 18.79
N GLN A 344 7.79 1.69 19.55
CA GLN A 344 8.63 0.62 20.09
C GLN A 344 9.39 -0.16 19.00
N TRP A 345 8.88 -0.10 17.77
CA TRP A 345 9.39 -0.84 16.64
C TRP A 345 10.15 0.04 15.63
N LEU A 346 9.69 1.27 15.38
CA LEU A 346 10.31 2.20 14.44
C LEU A 346 11.61 2.83 14.94
N TYR A 347 11.75 3.04 16.25
CA TYR A 347 12.85 3.81 16.83
C TYR A 347 13.88 2.97 17.59
N ASP A 348 13.74 1.63 17.57
CA ASP A 348 14.69 0.66 18.12
C ASP A 348 15.07 0.89 19.61
N ASP A 349 14.17 1.54 20.37
CA ASP A 349 14.32 1.98 21.76
C ASP A 349 13.03 1.71 22.57
N ASP A 350 13.15 1.65 23.91
CA ASP A 350 12.16 1.22 24.91
C ASP A 350 10.89 2.12 25.06
N ALA A 351 10.16 2.39 23.97
CA ALA A 351 8.93 3.18 24.01
C ALA A 351 7.90 2.59 24.98
N ILE A 352 7.76 1.26 25.01
CA ILE A 352 6.96 0.53 26.00
C ILE A 352 7.91 -0.06 27.04
N THR A 353 7.99 0.57 28.21
CA THR A 353 8.72 0.01 29.36
C THR A 353 7.91 -1.12 29.99
N PHE A 354 8.52 -2.28 30.19
CA PHE A 354 7.89 -3.43 30.83
C PHE A 354 8.42 -3.70 32.25
N HIS A 355 7.52 -3.97 33.19
CA HIS A 355 7.81 -4.51 34.52
C HIS A 355 7.11 -5.85 34.67
N ILE A 356 7.87 -6.94 34.58
CA ILE A 356 7.35 -8.31 34.52
C ILE A 356 7.70 -9.05 35.82
N GLN A 357 6.72 -9.75 36.37
CA GLN A 357 6.85 -10.64 37.52
C GLN A 357 6.29 -12.02 37.11
N GLU A 358 7.16 -13.03 37.02
CA GLU A 358 6.76 -14.42 36.74
C GLU A 358 6.72 -15.23 38.04
N ASP A 359 5.66 -16.03 38.22
CA ASP A 359 5.47 -17.00 39.30
C ASP A 359 5.02 -18.34 38.70
N GLY A 360 5.99 -19.17 38.32
CA GLY A 360 5.78 -20.46 37.67
C GLY A 360 5.02 -20.34 36.35
N ASP A 361 3.78 -20.85 36.35
CA ASP A 361 2.89 -20.85 35.18
C ASP A 361 2.07 -19.56 35.04
N SER A 362 2.29 -18.54 35.86
CA SER A 362 1.56 -17.26 35.81
C SER A 362 2.52 -16.08 35.74
N ALA A 363 2.10 -14.99 35.11
CA ALA A 363 2.87 -13.75 35.08
C ALA A 363 1.97 -12.51 35.13
N VAL A 364 2.50 -11.45 35.73
CA VAL A 364 1.94 -10.09 35.72
C VAL A 364 2.93 -9.21 34.99
N ALA A 365 2.48 -8.50 33.96
CA ALA A 365 3.30 -7.55 33.22
C ALA A 365 2.63 -6.17 33.22
N GLU A 366 3.31 -5.18 33.79
CA GLU A 366 2.92 -3.77 33.66
C GLU A 366 3.68 -3.19 32.46
N ALA A 367 2.94 -2.69 31.47
CA ALA A 367 3.47 -2.05 30.27
C ALA A 367 3.16 -0.55 30.34
N LEU A 368 4.17 0.30 30.15
CA LEU A 368 4.07 1.75 30.29
C LEU A 368 4.58 2.45 29.03
N TYR A 369 3.70 3.19 28.35
CA TYR A 369 4.05 4.09 27.25
C TYR A 369 4.08 5.54 27.74
N THR A 370 5.16 6.28 27.45
CA THR A 370 5.34 7.67 27.90
C THR A 370 5.50 8.60 26.71
N VAL A 371 4.47 9.41 26.46
CA VAL A 371 4.38 10.32 25.28
C VAL A 371 5.21 11.59 25.48
N ASP A 372 5.24 12.09 26.71
CA ASP A 372 5.99 13.27 27.11
C ASP A 372 6.45 13.12 28.58
N THR A 373 7.17 14.11 29.11
CA THR A 373 7.74 14.06 30.47
C THR A 373 6.72 14.03 31.62
N VAL A 374 5.41 14.14 31.34
CA VAL A 374 4.32 14.16 32.34
C VAL A 374 3.14 13.24 31.99
N THR A 375 3.14 12.62 30.81
CA THR A 375 2.01 11.84 30.29
C THR A 375 2.41 10.40 30.02
N SER A 376 2.07 9.51 30.94
CA SER A 376 2.21 8.05 30.77
C SER A 376 0.86 7.33 30.75
N TYR A 377 0.78 6.34 29.87
CA TYR A 377 -0.34 5.41 29.72
C TYR A 377 0.12 4.02 30.12
N GLY A 378 -0.69 3.29 30.88
CA GLY A 378 -0.31 1.99 31.43
C GLY A 378 -1.36 0.92 31.21
N HIS A 379 -0.91 -0.29 30.90
CA HIS A 379 -1.70 -1.51 30.96
C HIS A 379 -1.07 -2.53 31.90
N THR A 380 -1.91 -3.26 32.62
CA THR A 380 -1.50 -4.50 33.29
C THR A 380 -2.07 -5.68 32.53
N PHE A 381 -1.18 -6.55 32.05
CA PHE A 381 -1.47 -7.82 31.41
C PHE A 381 -1.29 -8.95 32.44
N LEU A 382 -2.27 -9.86 32.52
CA LEU A 382 -2.17 -11.10 33.28
C LEU A 382 -2.02 -12.26 32.30
N LEU A 383 -0.91 -13.00 32.39
CA LEU A 383 -0.59 -14.11 31.51
C LEU A 383 -0.55 -15.43 32.27
N LYS A 384 -0.82 -16.52 31.55
CA LYS A 384 -0.70 -17.88 32.06
C LYS A 384 -0.07 -18.80 31.02
N ARG A 385 0.77 -19.74 31.45
CA ARG A 385 1.21 -20.86 30.61
C ARG A 385 0.06 -21.83 30.37
N VAL A 386 -0.18 -22.17 29.11
CA VAL A 386 -1.12 -23.21 28.67
C VAL A 386 -0.43 -24.01 27.58
N ASN A 387 -0.25 -25.32 27.80
CA ASN A 387 0.55 -26.19 26.94
C ASN A 387 1.97 -25.60 26.72
N ASP A 388 2.63 -25.26 27.83
CA ASP A 388 3.96 -24.65 27.94
C ASP A 388 4.14 -23.24 27.33
N ARG A 389 3.15 -22.72 26.60
CA ARG A 389 3.11 -21.39 25.97
C ARG A 389 2.42 -20.33 26.83
N TRP A 390 3.01 -19.15 26.95
CA TRP A 390 2.39 -17.98 27.57
C TRP A 390 1.20 -17.46 26.75
N SER A 391 0.07 -17.16 27.41
CA SER A 391 -1.15 -16.64 26.79
C SER A 391 -1.78 -15.58 27.71
N ILE A 392 -2.20 -14.44 27.14
CA ILE A 392 -2.85 -13.33 27.84
C ILE A 392 -4.27 -13.77 28.25
N THR A 393 -4.60 -13.55 29.52
CA THR A 393 -5.89 -13.95 30.13
C THR A 393 -6.70 -12.77 30.63
N SER A 394 -6.06 -11.63 30.89
CA SER A 394 -6.70 -10.36 31.19
C SER A 394 -5.81 -9.19 30.81
N ILE A 395 -6.42 -8.13 30.31
CA ILE A 395 -5.82 -6.82 30.06
C ILE A 395 -6.63 -5.82 30.88
N SER A 396 -5.98 -4.82 31.47
CA SER A 396 -6.67 -3.76 32.21
C SER A 396 -5.92 -2.43 32.08
N GLN A 397 -6.64 -1.31 32.04
CA GLN A 397 -6.04 0.01 32.00
C GLN A 397 -5.62 0.48 33.40
N GLN A 398 -4.36 0.87 33.55
CA GLN A 398 -3.91 1.60 34.74
C GLN A 398 -4.45 3.03 34.69
N LYS A 399 -4.82 3.59 35.83
CA LYS A 399 -5.24 5.01 35.89
C LYS A 399 -4.08 5.89 35.40
N LYS A 400 -4.38 6.76 34.43
CA LYS A 400 -3.44 7.74 33.86
C LYS A 400 -2.60 8.40 34.96
N LEU A 401 -1.31 8.11 34.93
CA LEU A 401 -0.32 8.73 35.81
C LEU A 401 -0.06 10.17 35.31
N LYS A 402 0.17 11.09 36.25
CA LYS A 402 0.35 12.53 36.05
C LYS A 402 1.50 13.04 36.92
#